data_AF-H0TT23-F1
#
_entry.id   AF-H0TT23-F1
#
_cell.length_a   1.000
_cell.length_b   1.000
_cell.length_c   1.000
_cell.angle_alpha   90.00
_cell.angle_beta   90.00
_cell.angle_gamma   90.00
#
_symmetry.space_group_name_H-M   'P 1'
#
loop_
_entity.id
_entity.type
_entity.pdbx_description
1 polymer ?
#
loop_
_entity_poly.entity_id
_entity_poly.type
_entity_poly.pdbx_seq_one_letter_code
_entity_poly.pdbx_strand_id
1 'polypeptide(L)'
;MADILIRKVDEATKELLRLRAERRGKSLEADLRETLERLAREEAESPDDAEPFGSWLFAISRPGVDLDEALETIRSAPVRPVSFE
;
A
#
# COMPACT_ATOMS: atom_id res chain seq x y z
N MET A 1 -0.22 -10.95 -17.87
CA MET A 1 1.19 -11.26 -17.53
C MET A 1 1.95 -9.95 -17.66
N ALA A 2 2.67 -9.55 -16.61
CA ALA A 2 3.45 -8.32 -16.58
C ALA A 2 4.83 -8.63 -16.01
N ASP A 3 5.86 -8.08 -16.63
CA ASP A 3 7.25 -8.39 -16.30
C ASP A 3 8.00 -7.12 -15.90
N ILE A 4 8.86 -7.21 -14.89
CA ILE A 4 9.68 -6.11 -14.39
C ILE A 4 11.14 -6.55 -14.36
N LEU A 5 12.02 -5.74 -14.97
CA LEU A 5 13.46 -5.94 -14.91
C LEU A 5 14.09 -4.91 -13.98
N ILE A 6 14.63 -5.37 -12.85
CA ILE A 6 15.39 -4.54 -11.91
C ILE A 6 16.88 -4.67 -12.24
N ARG A 7 17.49 -3.57 -12.70
CA ARG A 7 18.93 -3.50 -13.04
C ARG A 7 19.70 -2.77 -11.96
N LYS A 8 21.02 -3.00 -11.92
CA LYS A 8 21.95 -2.34 -10.99
C LYS A 8 21.58 -2.54 -9.52
N VAL A 9 21.09 -3.73 -9.19
CA VAL A 9 20.92 -4.15 -7.79
C VAL A 9 22.30 -4.48 -7.25
N ASP A 10 22.61 -3.97 -6.06
CA ASP A 10 23.82 -4.32 -5.35
C ASP A 10 23.89 -5.83 -5.08
N GLU A 11 25.06 -6.45 -5.28
CA GLU A 11 25.20 -7.90 -5.19
C GLU A 11 24.95 -8.42 -3.77
N ALA A 12 25.31 -7.64 -2.73
CA ALA A 12 25.01 -8.04 -1.35
C ALA A 12 23.49 -8.03 -1.11
N THR A 13 22.78 -7.03 -1.64
CA THR A 13 21.31 -6.98 -1.57
C THR A 13 20.67 -8.18 -2.27
N LYS A 14 21.15 -8.52 -3.47
CA LYS A 14 20.65 -9.67 -4.23
C LYS A 14 20.85 -10.99 -3.46
N GLU A 15 22.00 -11.16 -2.82
CA GLU A 15 22.29 -12.35 -2.02
C GLU A 15 21.40 -12.45 -0.79
N LEU A 16 21.14 -11.34 -0.09
CA LEU A 16 20.21 -11.32 1.04
C LEU A 16 18.79 -11.72 0.62
N LEU A 17 18.32 -11.25 -0.53
CA LEU A 17 17.01 -11.64 -1.08
C LEU A 17 16.99 -13.13 -1.47
N ARG A 18 18.08 -13.65 -2.05
CA ARG A 18 18.22 -15.08 -2.40
C ARG A 18 18.14 -15.95 -1.14
N LEU A 19 18.90 -15.62 -0.10
CA LEU A 19 18.88 -16.32 1.18
C LEU A 19 17.50 -16.26 1.85
N ARG A 20 16.80 -15.12 1.74
CA ARG A 20 15.43 -14.98 2.26
C ARG A 20 14.47 -15.94 1.55
N ALA A 21 14.54 -16.03 0.23
CA ALA A 21 13.70 -16.93 -0.56
C ALA A 21 13.99 -18.41 -0.23
N GLU A 22 15.26 -18.78 -0.08
CA GLU A 22 15.68 -20.12 0.33
C GLU A 22 15.12 -20.51 1.70
N ARG A 23 15.20 -19.62 2.69
CA ARG A 23 14.62 -19.86 4.03
C ARG A 23 13.12 -20.09 4.01
N ARG A 24 12.43 -19.57 2.99
CA ARG A 24 10.99 -19.72 2.78
C ARG A 24 10.64 -20.89 1.84
N GLY A 25 11.63 -21.60 1.30
CA GLY A 25 11.43 -22.71 0.35
C GLY A 25 10.85 -22.24 -0.99
N LYS A 26 11.10 -21.00 -1.41
CA LYS A 26 10.56 -20.40 -2.64
C LYS A 26 11.68 -19.98 -3.58
N SER A 27 11.35 -19.81 -4.86
CA SER A 27 12.26 -19.14 -5.79
C SER A 27 12.35 -17.64 -5.44
N LEU A 28 13.48 -17.02 -5.79
CA LEU A 28 13.69 -15.58 -5.60
C LEU A 28 12.56 -14.76 -6.23
N GLU A 29 12.15 -15.12 -7.44
CA GLU A 29 11.07 -14.47 -8.16
C GLU A 29 9.72 -14.61 -7.44
N ALA A 30 9.39 -15.80 -6.93
CA ALA A 30 8.16 -16.03 -6.19
C ALA A 30 8.11 -15.20 -4.90
N ASP A 31 9.20 -15.20 -4.13
CA ASP A 31 9.29 -14.43 -2.89
C ASP A 31 9.25 -12.90 -3.14
N LEU A 32 9.87 -12.43 -4.22
CA LEU A 32 9.78 -11.03 -4.64
C LEU A 32 8.35 -10.65 -5.05
N ARG A 33 7.69 -11.49 -5.85
CA ARG A 33 6.31 -11.24 -6.28
C ARG A 33 5.37 -11.12 -5.09
N GLU A 34 5.41 -12.06 -4.16
CA GLU A 34 4.58 -12.02 -2.95
C GLU A 34 4.87 -10.79 -2.09
N THR A 35 6.15 -10.39 -2.00
CA THR A 35 6.53 -9.19 -1.26
C THR A 35 5.98 -7.94 -1.91
N LEU A 36 6.09 -7.81 -3.23
CA LEU A 36 5.55 -6.68 -3.97
C LEU A 36 4.02 -6.65 -3.92
N GLU A 37 3.35 -7.79 -4.02
CA GLU A 37 1.89 -7.86 -3.89
C GLU A 37 1.42 -7.43 -2.51
N ARG A 38 2.09 -7.91 -1.45
CA ARG A 38 1.78 -7.50 -0.08
C ARG A 38 1.99 -6.00 0.10
N LEU A 39 3.11 -5.45 -0.36
CA LEU A 39 3.38 -4.01 -0.26
C LEU A 39 2.35 -3.18 -1.05
N ALA A 40 2.00 -3.61 -2.27
CA ALA A 40 1.01 -2.93 -3.08
C ALA A 40 -0.38 -2.96 -2.43
N ARG A 41 -0.72 -4.06 -1.76
CA ARG A 41 -1.97 -4.20 -1.01
C ARG A 41 -1.98 -3.32 0.24
N GLU A 42 -0.89 -3.31 1.00
CA GLU A 42 -0.73 -2.44 2.18
C GLU A 42 -0.86 -0.97 1.79
N GLU A 43 -0.33 -0.57 0.63
CA GLU A 43 -0.48 0.79 0.10
C GLU A 43 -1.91 1.07 -0.38
N ALA A 44 -2.52 0.17 -1.16
CA ALA A 44 -3.88 0.35 -1.67
C ALA A 44 -4.97 0.30 -0.58
N GLU A 45 -4.72 -0.45 0.49
CA GLU A 45 -5.58 -0.50 1.68
C GLU A 45 -5.26 0.64 2.66
N SER A 46 -4.26 1.48 2.37
CA SER A 46 -4.04 2.73 3.08
C SER A 46 -5.24 3.66 2.83
N PRO A 47 -5.95 4.11 3.88
CA PRO A 47 -7.06 5.06 3.74
C PRO A 47 -6.68 6.34 3.00
N ASP A 48 -5.38 6.66 2.95
CA ASP A 48 -4.85 7.87 2.33
C ASP A 48 -4.88 7.82 0.77
N ASP A 49 -4.99 6.64 0.16
CA ASP A 49 -4.92 6.44 -1.31
C ASP A 49 -6.25 6.04 -1.98
N ALA A 50 -7.29 5.68 -1.18
CA ALA A 50 -8.57 5.24 -1.74
C ALA A 50 -9.32 6.36 -2.49
N GLU A 51 -9.12 7.61 -2.09
CA GLU A 51 -9.62 8.79 -2.79
C GLU A 51 -8.73 10.00 -2.44
N PRO A 52 -8.16 10.73 -3.43
CA PRO A 52 -7.46 11.97 -3.15
C PRO A 52 -8.35 12.91 -2.34
N PHE A 53 -7.81 13.49 -1.27
CA PHE A 53 -8.59 14.32 -0.32
C PHE A 53 -9.49 15.37 -1.00
N GLY A 54 -9.03 15.98 -2.10
CA GLY A 54 -9.83 16.94 -2.86
C GLY A 54 -11.05 16.33 -3.58
N SER A 55 -10.91 15.12 -4.14
CA SER A 55 -12.02 14.38 -4.75
C SER A 55 -13.04 13.98 -3.69
N TRP A 56 -12.55 13.51 -2.54
CA TRP A 56 -13.37 13.15 -1.40
C TRP A 56 -14.16 14.34 -0.86
N LEU A 57 -13.49 15.48 -0.61
CA LEU A 57 -14.15 16.72 -0.19
C LEU A 57 -15.25 17.16 -1.17
N PHE A 58 -14.95 17.09 -2.46
CA PHE A 58 -15.91 17.42 -3.50
C PHE A 58 -17.13 16.49 -3.45
N ALA A 59 -16.93 15.18 -3.26
CA ALA A 59 -18.00 14.20 -3.16
C ALA A 59 -18.91 14.49 -1.96
N ILE A 60 -18.34 14.74 -0.77
CA ILE A 60 -19.13 14.97 0.45
C ILE A 60 -19.80 16.35 0.51
N SER A 61 -19.31 17.33 -0.26
CA SER A 61 -19.86 18.68 -0.31
C SER A 61 -21.08 18.86 -1.23
N ARG A 62 -21.52 17.80 -1.94
CA ARG A 62 -22.63 17.88 -2.89
C ARG A 62 -23.98 18.02 -2.18
N PRO A 63 -24.91 18.80 -2.73
CA PRO A 63 -26.29 18.85 -2.22
C PRO A 63 -26.94 17.45 -2.23
N GLY A 64 -27.52 17.06 -1.10
CA GLY A 64 -28.21 15.78 -0.94
C GLY A 64 -27.36 14.63 -0.36
N VAL A 65 -26.10 14.88 -0.02
CA VAL A 65 -25.27 13.94 0.74
C VAL A 65 -25.55 14.08 2.23
N ASP A 66 -25.68 12.95 2.92
CA ASP A 66 -25.74 12.91 4.38
C ASP A 66 -24.33 13.12 4.95
N LEU A 67 -24.09 14.34 5.43
CA LEU A 67 -22.82 14.74 6.01
C LEU A 67 -22.57 14.05 7.37
N ASP A 68 -23.61 13.74 8.13
CA ASP A 68 -23.46 13.13 9.44
C ASP A 68 -22.98 11.68 9.30
N GLU A 69 -23.54 10.93 8.35
CA GLU A 69 -23.09 9.57 8.01
C GLU A 69 -21.63 9.55 7.52
N ALA A 70 -21.27 10.49 6.64
CA ALA A 70 -19.91 10.61 6.12
C ALA A 70 -18.90 10.91 7.23
N LEU A 71 -19.25 11.79 8.19
CA LEU A 71 -18.39 12.14 9.31
C LEU A 71 -18.23 11.01 10.33
N GLU A 72 -19.28 10.22 10.58
CA GLU A 72 -19.20 9.05 11.48
C GLU A 72 -18.26 7.96 10.94
N THR A 73 -18.23 7.78 9.62
CA THR A 73 -17.27 6.87 8.97
C THR A 73 -15.82 7.30 9.23
N ILE A 74 -15.53 8.60 9.22
CA ILE A 74 -14.19 9.13 9.53
C ILE A 74 -13.85 8.93 11.01
N ARG A 75 -14.81 9.23 11.91
CA ARG A 75 -14.61 9.15 13.36
C ARG A 75 -14.36 7.73 13.84
N SER A 76 -14.91 6.74 13.14
CA SER A 76 -14.73 5.32 13.43
C SER A 76 -13.47 4.70 12.80
N ALA A 77 -12.79 5.43 11.91
CA ALA A 77 -11.55 4.97 11.32
C ALA A 77 -10.42 4.87 12.37
N PRO A 78 -9.51 3.89 12.23
CA PRO A 78 -8.39 3.73 13.15
C PRO A 78 -7.46 4.95 13.12
N VAL A 79 -7.22 5.56 14.29
CA VAL A 79 -6.34 6.72 14.43
C VAL A 79 -4.88 6.29 14.29
N ARG A 80 -4.19 6.81 13.27
CA ARG A 80 -2.74 6.65 13.12
C ARG A 80 -2.02 7.90 13.64
N PRO A 81 -0.96 7.78 14.46
CA PRO A 81 -0.12 8.91 14.81
C PRO A 81 0.57 9.46 13.55
N VAL A 82 0.49 10.78 13.35
CA VAL A 82 1.20 11.46 12.27
C VAL A 82 2.69 11.58 12.62
N SER A 83 3.56 11.27 11.67
CA SER A 83 4.99 11.56 11.75
C SER A 83 5.25 12.91 11.09
N PHE A 84 5.92 13.82 11.81
CA PHE A 84 6.33 15.13 11.29
C PHE A 84 7.82 15.18 10.91
N GLU A 85 8.53 14.06 11.03
CA GLU A 85 9.92 13.92 10.60
C GLU A 85 10.06 13.82 9.08
#